data_AF-A0A0A6CZD9-F1
#
_entry.id   AF-A0A0A6CZD9-F1
#
_cell.length_a   1.000
_cell.length_b   1.000
_cell.length_c   1.000
_cell.angle_alpha   90.00
_cell.angle_beta   90.00
_cell.angle_gamma   90.00
#
_symmetry.space_group_name_H-M   'P 1'
#
loop_
_entity.id
_entity.type
_entity.pdbx_description
1 polymer ?
#
loop_
_entity_poly.entity_id
_entity_poly.type
_entity_poly.pdbx_seq_one_letter_code
_entity_poly.pdbx_strand_id
1 'polypeptide(L)'
;MDVSNTPIAERIARVLAGQRISANAGGDAASASRLIDDAWTDYLPDALAVLRTLREPDQTMAAAGDPAIWETMVLAALKAARPQTVVL
;
A
#
# COMPACT_ATOMS: atom_id res chain seq x y z
N MET A 1 1.04 -14.83 -14.19
CA MET A 1 0.56 -14.13 -12.98
C MET A 1 -0.09 -12.84 -13.44
N ASP A 2 -1.28 -12.53 -12.94
CA ASP A 2 -1.94 -11.26 -13.25
C ASP A 2 -1.29 -10.11 -12.49
N VAL A 3 -1.09 -8.99 -13.16
CA VAL A 3 -0.51 -7.77 -12.58
C VAL A 3 -1.63 -6.75 -12.37
N SER A 4 -1.73 -6.22 -11.15
CA SER A 4 -2.72 -5.19 -10.85
C SER A 4 -2.37 -3.88 -11.56
N ASN A 5 -3.38 -3.23 -12.15
CA ASN A 5 -3.25 -1.88 -12.73
C ASN A 5 -3.25 -0.77 -11.67
N THR A 6 -3.49 -1.09 -10.40
CA THR A 6 -3.52 -0.14 -9.30
C THR A 6 -2.21 -0.22 -8.50
N PRO A 7 -1.55 0.92 -8.22
CA PRO A 7 -0.33 0.93 -7.41
C PRO A 7 -0.53 0.24 -6.06
N ILE A 8 0.48 -0.53 -5.61
CA ILE A 8 0.36 -1.25 -4.34
C ILE A 8 0.21 -0.31 -3.13
N ALA A 9 0.78 0.89 -3.17
CA ALA A 9 0.62 1.89 -2.12
C ALA A 9 -0.84 2.35 -1.99
N GLU A 10 -1.53 2.60 -3.11
CA GLU A 10 -2.97 2.90 -3.10
C GLU A 10 -3.77 1.72 -2.55
N ARG A 11 -3.44 0.48 -2.97
CA ARG A 11 -4.14 -0.71 -2.49
C ARG A 11 -4.00 -0.90 -0.98
N ILE A 12 -2.81 -0.70 -0.42
CA ILE A 12 -2.58 -0.74 1.03
C ILE A 12 -3.34 0.40 1.72
N ALA A 13 -3.28 1.62 1.20
CA ALA A 13 -3.97 2.77 1.77
C ALA A 13 -5.50 2.58 1.80
N ARG A 14 -6.08 1.99 0.75
CA ARG A 14 -7.50 1.61 0.69
C ARG A 14 -7.86 0.54 1.72
N VAL A 15 -6.96 -0.42 1.98
CA VAL A 15 -7.15 -1.40 3.06
C VAL A 15 -7.17 -0.70 4.42
N LEU A 16 -6.21 0.20 4.68
CA LEU A 16 -6.14 0.95 5.95
C LEU A 16 -7.36 1.85 6.16
N ALA A 17 -7.79 2.56 5.13
CA ALA A 17 -9.02 3.34 5.13
C ALA A 17 -10.24 2.47 5.41
N GLY A 18 -10.35 1.32 4.73
CA GLY A 18 -11.43 0.35 4.94
C GLY A 18 -11.49 -0.18 6.37
N GLN A 19 -10.34 -0.45 6.99
CA GLN A 19 -10.28 -0.90 8.39
C GLN A 19 -10.88 0.13 9.36
N ARG A 20 -10.71 1.43 9.09
CA ARG A 20 -11.21 2.52 9.94
C ARG A 20 -12.64 2.95 9.66
N ILE A 21 -13.09 2.82 8.41
CA ILE A 21 -14.37 3.38 7.97
C ILE A 21 -15.47 2.32 7.99
N SER A 22 -15.18 1.10 7.56
CA SER A 22 -16.20 0.08 7.29
C SER A 22 -16.71 -0.60 8.56
N ALA A 23 -18.04 -0.73 8.68
CA ALA A 23 -18.70 -1.54 9.71
C ALA A 23 -18.38 -3.04 9.61
N ASN A 24 -17.92 -3.51 8.44
CA ASN A 24 -17.43 -4.88 8.28
C ASN A 24 -15.99 -5.07 8.80
N ALA A 25 -15.37 -4.01 9.31
CA ALA A 25 -14.06 -4.01 9.94
C ALA A 25 -14.16 -3.33 11.32
N GLY A 26 -13.36 -2.28 11.58
CA GLY A 26 -13.35 -1.57 12.85
C GLY A 26 -14.06 -0.20 12.84
N GLY A 27 -14.76 0.15 11.75
CA GLY A 27 -15.51 1.40 11.63
C GLY A 27 -17.02 1.22 11.80
N ASP A 28 -17.79 2.22 11.39
CA ASP A 28 -19.23 2.29 11.61
C ASP A 28 -20.06 2.42 10.32
N ALA A 29 -19.43 2.63 9.17
CA ALA A 29 -20.14 2.83 7.91
C ALA A 29 -20.60 1.50 7.32
N ALA A 30 -21.92 1.27 7.28
CA ALA A 30 -22.54 0.10 6.65
C ALA A 30 -22.29 0.02 5.12
N SER A 31 -22.09 1.17 4.47
CA SER A 31 -21.70 1.27 3.05
C SER A 31 -20.48 2.19 2.92
N ALA A 32 -19.30 1.57 2.81
CA ALA A 32 -18.02 2.26 2.97
C ALA A 32 -17.29 2.55 1.65
N SER A 33 -17.66 1.94 0.51
CA SER A 33 -16.86 2.01 -0.72
C SER A 33 -16.56 3.45 -1.15
N ARG A 34 -17.58 4.30 -1.29
CA ARG A 34 -17.39 5.71 -1.66
C ARG A 34 -16.57 6.47 -0.63
N LEU A 35 -16.81 6.22 0.66
CA LEU A 35 -16.06 6.88 1.74
C LEU A 35 -14.58 6.49 1.71
N ILE A 36 -14.27 5.25 1.36
CA ILE A 36 -12.90 4.78 1.16
C ILE A 36 -12.28 5.42 -0.09
N ASP A 37 -13.02 5.49 -1.20
CA ASP A 37 -12.57 6.18 -2.42
C ASP A 37 -12.19 7.64 -2.16
N ASP A 38 -12.96 8.31 -1.30
CA ASP A 38 -12.75 9.72 -0.96
C ASP A 38 -11.58 9.92 0.04
N ALA A 39 -11.30 8.94 0.91
CA ALA A 39 -10.39 9.11 2.04
C ALA A 39 -9.04 8.39 1.91
N TRP A 40 -8.88 7.43 0.98
CA TRP A 40 -7.68 6.56 0.98
C TRP A 40 -6.36 7.34 0.83
N THR A 41 -6.35 8.49 0.15
CA THR A 41 -5.13 9.29 -0.01
C THR A 41 -4.56 9.77 1.32
N ASP A 42 -5.41 9.96 2.34
CA ASP A 42 -4.98 10.35 3.69
C ASP A 42 -4.20 9.23 4.40
N TYR A 43 -4.37 7.98 3.94
CA TYR A 43 -3.68 6.79 4.46
C TYR A 43 -2.42 6.44 3.66
N LEU A 44 -2.05 7.22 2.64
CA LEU A 44 -0.80 7.01 1.89
C LEU A 44 0.46 7.06 2.76
N PRO A 45 0.62 7.98 3.73
CA PRO A 45 1.78 7.98 4.61
C PRO A 45 1.98 6.65 5.35
N ASP A 46 0.90 6.08 5.86
CA ASP A 46 0.91 4.79 6.56
C ASP A 46 1.18 3.63 5.60
N ALA A 47 0.60 3.66 4.40
CA ALA A 47 0.89 2.67 3.37
C ALA A 47 2.37 2.67 2.96
N LEU A 48 2.99 3.87 2.88
CA LEU A 48 4.42 4.01 2.64
C LEU A 48 5.25 3.50 3.83
N ALA A 49 4.79 3.67 5.07
CA ALA A 49 5.45 3.10 6.24
C ALA A 49 5.47 1.57 6.17
N VAL A 50 4.34 0.94 5.82
CA VAL A 50 4.26 -0.51 5.60
C VAL A 50 5.25 -0.96 4.51
N LEU A 51 5.28 -0.28 3.36
CA LEU A 51 6.23 -0.62 2.28
C LEU A 51 7.69 -0.45 2.71
N ARG A 52 8.02 0.55 3.53
CA ARG A 52 9.39 0.71 4.06
C ARG A 52 9.78 -0.45 4.96
N THR A 53 8.88 -0.94 5.80
CA THR A 53 9.10 -2.14 6.61
C THR A 53 9.32 -3.37 5.71
N LEU A 54 8.52 -3.51 4.65
CA LEU A 54 8.64 -4.63 3.72
C LEU A 54 9.94 -4.62 2.91
N ARG A 55 10.74 -3.56 2.90
CA ARG A 55 12.04 -3.53 2.20
C ARG A 55 13.02 -4.58 2.76
N GLU A 56 12.85 -4.96 4.01
CA GLU A 56 13.74 -5.87 4.74
C GLU A 56 13.00 -7.21 4.95
N PRO A 57 13.09 -8.16 3.99
CA PRO A 57 12.42 -9.46 4.13
C PRO A 57 13.02 -10.24 5.30
N ASP A 58 12.18 -11.00 6.00
CA ASP A 58 12.65 -11.90 7.07
C ASP A 58 13.36 -13.14 6.51
N GLN A 59 13.89 -13.99 7.41
CA GLN A 59 14.62 -15.21 7.01
C GLN A 59 13.75 -16.21 6.24
N THR A 60 12.46 -16.31 6.57
CA THR A 60 11.54 -17.22 5.89
C THR A 60 11.26 -16.74 4.46
N MET A 61 11.05 -15.44 4.28
CA MET A 61 10.90 -14.81 2.97
C MET A 61 12.18 -14.95 2.13
N ALA A 62 13.34 -14.71 2.74
CA ALA A 62 14.64 -14.85 2.08
C ALA A 62 14.95 -16.29 1.67
N ALA A 63 14.48 -17.29 2.43
CA ALA A 63 14.63 -18.70 2.06
C ALA A 63 13.70 -19.12 0.91
N ALA A 64 12.60 -18.40 0.70
CA ALA A 64 11.60 -18.72 -0.32
C ALA A 64 11.93 -18.14 -1.71
N GLY A 65 12.86 -17.18 -1.81
CA GLY A 65 13.15 -16.48 -3.05
C GLY A 65 14.42 -15.64 -3.00
N ASP A 66 14.50 -14.61 -3.85
CA ASP A 66 15.66 -13.71 -3.92
C ASP A 66 15.37 -12.39 -3.19
N PRO A 67 16.06 -12.11 -2.06
CA PRO A 67 15.91 -10.86 -1.31
C PRO A 67 16.21 -9.60 -2.12
N ALA A 68 17.16 -9.65 -3.05
CA ALA A 68 17.57 -8.47 -3.84
C ALA A 68 16.50 -8.11 -4.88
N ILE A 69 15.86 -9.11 -5.49
CA ILE A 69 14.71 -8.91 -6.39
C ILE A 69 13.54 -8.33 -5.59
N TRP A 70 13.27 -8.88 -4.42
CA TRP A 70 12.22 -8.39 -3.53
C TRP A 70 12.43 -6.91 -3.15
N GLU A 71 13.63 -6.56 -2.66
CA GLU A 71 13.98 -5.18 -2.33
C GLU A 71 13.78 -4.26 -3.54
N THR A 72 14.24 -4.66 -4.73
CA THR A 72 14.08 -3.89 -5.97
C THR A 72 12.60 -3.61 -6.29
N MET A 73 11.73 -4.59 -6.12
CA MET A 73 10.28 -4.43 -6.33
C MET A 73 9.66 -3.46 -5.33
N VAL A 74 10.02 -3.55 -4.05
CA VAL A 74 9.53 -2.64 -2.99
C VAL A 74 10.02 -1.22 -3.24
N LEU A 75 11.29 -1.04 -3.62
CA LEU A 75 11.83 0.28 -3.97
C LEU A 75 11.15 0.89 -5.20
N ALA A 76 10.81 0.07 -6.20
CA ALA A 76 10.03 0.53 -7.36
C ALA A 76 8.64 1.03 -6.95
N ALA A 77 7.95 0.30 -6.06
CA ALA A 77 6.67 0.73 -5.51
C ALA A 77 6.77 2.05 -4.71
N LEU A 78 7.78 2.17 -3.85
CA LEU A 78 8.04 3.40 -3.09
C LEU A 78 8.35 4.59 -4.01
N LYS A 79 9.06 4.36 -5.12
CA LYS A 79 9.34 5.41 -6.11
C LYS A 79 8.06 5.85 -6.83
N ALA A 80 7.21 4.91 -7.25
CA ALA A 80 5.97 5.21 -7.95
C ALA A 80 4.95 5.97 -7.08
N ALA A 81 4.98 5.77 -5.77
CA ALA A 81 4.06 6.40 -4.83
C ALA A 81 4.47 7.83 -4.40
N ARG A 82 5.65 8.32 -4.80
CA ARG A 82 6.02 9.73 -4.55
C ARG A 82 5.27 10.64 -5.52
N PRO A 83 4.68 11.75 -5.05
CA PRO A 83 4.08 12.73 -5.95
C PRO A 83 5.16 13.20 -6.94
N GLN A 84 4.84 13.17 -8.23
CA GLN A 84 5.73 13.71 -9.25
C GLN A 84 5.86 15.21 -8.98
N THR A 85 7.04 15.64 -8.51
CA THR A 85 7.34 17.06 -8.38
C THR A 85 7.39 17.62 -9.79
N VAL A 86 6.34 18.30 -10.22
CA VAL A 86 6.38 19.08 -11.46
C VAL A 86 7.32 20.24 -11.19
N VAL A 87 8.53 20.16 -11.77
CA VAL A 87 9.41 21.32 -11.85
C VAL A 87 8.82 22.22 -12.92
N LEU A 88 8.27 23.36 -12.50
CA LEU A 88 7.75 24.42 -13.37
C LEU A 88 8.90 25.25 -13.95
#